data_AF-A0A536TJ56-F1
#
_entry.id   AF-A0A536TJ56-F1
#
_cell.length_a   1.000
_cell.length_b   1.000
_cell.length_c   1.000
_cell.angle_alpha   90.00
_cell.angle_beta   90.00
_cell.angle_gamma   90.00
#
_symmetry.space_group_name_H-M   'P 1'
#
loop_
_entity.id
_entity.type
_entity.pdbx_description
1 polymer ?
#
loop_
_entity_poly.entity_id
_entity_poly.type
_entity_poly.pdbx_seq_one_letter_code
_entity_poly.pdbx_strand_id
1 'polypeptide(L)' 'MHELVHSYRPFHGGGPALSAPHLRALLELLEAEGHDVMELREELAHLLRALMRARHSAVKLESRQGLR' A
#
# COMPACT_ATOMS: atom_id res chain seq x y z
N MET A 1 -36.29 -12.53 14.05
CA MET A 1 -36.36 -11.08 14.28
C MET A 1 -34.94 -10.55 14.23
N HIS A 2 -34.68 -9.61 13.32
CA HIS A 2 -33.37 -9.09 12.94
C HIS A 2 -32.78 -8.22 14.05
N GLU A 3 -31.46 -8.29 14.25
CA GLU A 3 -30.61 -7.12 14.52
C GLU A 3 -29.13 -7.47 14.34
N LEU A 4 -28.70 -7.56 13.08
CA LEU A 4 -27.29 -7.40 12.72
C LEU A 4 -27.00 -5.90 12.75
N VAL A 5 -26.55 -5.40 13.90
CA VAL A 5 -26.07 -4.03 14.06
C VAL A 5 -24.78 -3.89 13.25
N HIS A 6 -24.92 -3.56 11.97
CA HIS A 6 -23.85 -3.03 11.15
C HIS A 6 -23.55 -1.61 11.64
N SER A 7 -22.71 -1.51 12.67
CA SER A 7 -22.07 -0.26 13.02
C SER A 7 -21.13 0.15 11.89
N TYR A 8 -21.71 0.85 10.90
CA TYR A 8 -21.02 1.49 9.80
C TYR A 8 -20.15 2.61 10.37
N ARG A 9 -18.91 2.28 10.75
CA ARG A 9 -17.95 3.27 11.20
C ARG A 9 -17.37 3.95 9.95
N PRO A 10 -17.54 5.27 9.77
CA PRO A 10 -16.92 5.96 8.66
C PRO A 10 -15.40 5.93 8.85
N PHE A 11 -14.69 5.34 7.89
CA PHE A 11 -13.23 5.38 7.83
C PHE A 11 -12.78 6.82 7.60
N HIS A 12 -12.40 7.51 8.69
CA HIS A 12 -11.79 8.83 8.64
C HIS A 12 -10.26 8.70 8.66
N GLY A 13 -9.63 9.12 7.56
CA GLY A 13 -8.31 9.75 7.43
C GLY A 13 -7.11 9.26 8.26
N GLY A 14 -6.05 8.85 7.56
CA GLY A 14 -4.66 9.02 8.04
C GLY A 14 -3.82 7.76 8.29
N GLY A 15 -4.32 6.56 7.96
CA GLY A 15 -3.50 5.34 7.98
C GLY A 15 -2.77 5.12 6.65
N PRO A 16 -1.60 4.44 6.64
CA PRO A 16 -0.92 4.08 5.39
C PRO A 16 -1.93 3.36 4.50
N ALA A 17 -2.09 3.85 3.26
CA ALA A 17 -2.96 3.25 2.26
C ALA A 17 -2.68 1.74 2.21
N LEU A 18 -3.68 0.94 2.60
CA LEU A 18 -3.64 -0.51 2.82
C LEU A 18 -2.75 -0.95 4.01
N SER A 19 -3.38 -1.28 5.14
CA SER A 19 -2.69 -2.06 6.17
C SER A 19 -2.39 -3.48 5.66
N ALA A 20 -1.29 -4.08 6.13
CA ALA A 20 -0.84 -5.42 5.75
C ALA A 20 -1.96 -6.50 5.65
N PRO A 21 -2.95 -6.56 6.58
CA PRO A 21 -4.04 -7.54 6.46
C PRO A 21 -4.98 -7.29 5.27
N HIS A 22 -5.24 -6.03 4.88
CA HIS A 22 -6.11 -5.73 3.73
C HIS A 22 -5.43 -6.04 2.40
N LEU A 23 -4.13 -5.74 2.29
CA LEU A 23 -3.36 -6.12 1.11
C LEU A 23 -3.33 -7.64 0.94
N ARG A 24 -3.16 -8.37 2.04
CA ARG A 24 -3.20 -9.84 2.02
C ARG A 24 -4.55 -10.37 1.54
N ALA A 25 -5.67 -9.86 2.09
CA ALA A 25 -7.01 -10.28 1.69
C ALA A 25 -7.28 -10.01 0.20
N LEU A 26 -6.79 -8.88 -0.33
CA LEU A 26 -6.90 -8.57 -1.77
C LEU A 26 -6.10 -9.56 -2.63
N LEU A 27 -4.88 -9.90 -2.24
CA LEU A 27 -4.05 -10.86 -2.97
C LEU A 27 -4.69 -12.26 -2.96
N GLU A 28 -5.27 -12.68 -1.83
CA GLU A 28 -5.99 -13.96 -1.73
C GLU A 28 -7.24 -13.98 -2.61
N LEU A 29 -7.98 -12.87 -2.71
CA LEU A 29 -9.14 -12.76 -3.61
C LEU A 29 -8.73 -12.84 -5.09
N LEU A 30 -7.68 -12.12 -5.48
CA LEU A 30 -7.17 -12.14 -6.85
C LEU A 30 -6.66 -13.53 -7.25
N GLU A 31 -6.01 -14.25 -6.32
CA GLU A 31 -5.56 -15.62 -6.52
C GLU A 31 -6.77 -16.57 -6.71
N ALA A 32 -7.83 -16.38 -5.93
CA ALA A 32 -9.07 -17.14 -6.05
C ALA A 32 -9.82 -16.87 -7.37
N GLU A 33 -9.69 -15.67 -7.94
CA GLU A 33 -10.22 -15.30 -9.26
C GLU A 33 -9.34 -15.78 -10.43
N GLY A 34 -8.20 -16.41 -10.13
CA GLY A 34 -7.29 -16.97 -11.13
C GLY A 34 -6.32 -15.95 -11.74
N HIS A 35 -6.14 -14.79 -11.11
CA HIS A 35 -5.12 -13.82 -11.52
C HIS A 35 -3.72 -14.29 -11.12
N ASP A 36 -2.71 -13.90 -11.90
CA ASP A 36 -1.31 -14.14 -11.54
C ASP A 36 -0.88 -13.17 -10.44
N VAL A 37 -1.05 -13.62 -9.21
CA VAL A 37 -0.68 -12.86 -8.01
C VAL A 37 0.84 -12.82 -7.82
N MET A 38 1.59 -13.74 -8.43
CA MET A 38 3.05 -13.73 -8.33
C MET A 38 3.64 -12.57 -9.13
N GLU A 39 3.19 -12.40 -10.37
CA GLU A 39 3.58 -11.27 -11.22
C GLU A 39 3.23 -9.93 -10.53
N LEU A 40 2.01 -9.80 -10.00
CA LEU A 40 1.58 -8.61 -9.26
C LEU A 40 2.46 -8.32 -8.04
N ARG A 41 2.89 -9.35 -7.29
CA ARG A 41 3.80 -9.18 -6.15
C ARG A 41 5.16 -8.67 -6.58
N GLU A 42 5.68 -9.14 -7.71
CA GLU A 42 6.96 -8.70 -8.26
C GLU A 42 6.89 -7.23 -8.71
N GLU A 43 5.85 -6.85 -9.43
CA GLU A 43 5.62 -5.46 -9.85
C GLU A 43 5.50 -4.51 -8.66
N LEU A 44 4.73 -4.90 -7.63
CA LEU A 44 4.63 -4.14 -6.38
C LEU A 44 5.98 -3.97 -5.70
N ALA A 45 6.79 -5.03 -5.65
CA ALA A 45 8.14 -4.95 -5.09
C ALA A 45 9.04 -3.99 -5.88
N HIS A 46 8.94 -4.00 -7.21
CA HIS A 46 9.68 -3.07 -8.08
C HIS A 46 9.27 -1.61 -7.85
N LEU A 47 7.96 -1.35 -7.78
CA LEU A 47 7.42 -0.02 -7.51
C LEU A 47 7.89 0.50 -6.14
N LEU A 48 7.78 -0.30 -5.09
CA LEU A 48 8.23 0.08 -3.74
C LEU A 48 9.73 0.39 -3.72
N ARG A 49 10.56 -0.40 -4.41
CA ARG A 49 12.00 -0.10 -4.55
C ARG A 49 12.25 1.20 -5.32
N ALA A 50 11.49 1.47 -6.39
CA ALA A 50 11.62 2.72 -7.14
C ALA A 50 11.25 3.93 -6.27
N LEU A 51 10.16 3.84 -5.51
CA LEU A 51 9.71 4.90 -4.60
C LEU A 51 10.71 5.14 -3.46
N MET A 52 11.26 4.09 -2.84
CA MET A 52 12.31 4.22 -1.83
C MET A 52 13.55 4.93 -2.39
N ARG A 53 13.99 4.57 -3.60
CA ARG A 53 15.11 5.22 -4.28
C ARG A 53 14.81 6.69 -4.60
N ALA A 54 13.62 6.99 -5.11
CA ALA A 54 13.20 8.36 -5.41
C ALA A 54 13.19 9.23 -4.14
N ARG A 55 12.67 8.71 -3.02
CA ARG A 55 12.67 9.40 -1.72
C ARG A 55 14.10 9.67 -1.23
N HIS A 56 14.99 8.69 -1.33
CA HIS A 56 16.39 8.85 -0.92
C HIS A 56 17.10 9.91 -1.77
N SER A 57 16.83 9.96 -3.08
CA SER A 57 17.35 10.99 -3.97
C SER A 57 16.81 12.38 -3.65
N ALA A 58 15.53 12.51 -3.32
CA ALA A 58 14.91 13.76 -2.91
C ALA A 58 15.53 14.31 -1.62
N VAL A 59 15.64 13.49 -0.57
CA VAL A 59 16.29 13.88 0.70
C VAL A 59 17.75 14.28 0.50
N LYS A 60 18.48 13.58 -0.37
CA LYS A 60 19.87 13.90 -0.70
C LYS A 60 20.01 15.22 -1.46
N LEU A 61 19.03 15.56 -2.31
CA LEU A 61 18.99 16.83 -3.04
C LEU A 61 18.72 18.01 -2.09
N GLU A 62 17.73 17.87 -1.20
CA GLU A 62 17.40 18.88 -0.18
C GLU A 62 18.58 19.14 0.77
N SER A 63 19.25 18.06 1.19
CA SER A 63 20.45 18.15 2.05
C SER A 63 21.62 18.89 1.38
N ARG A 64 21.72 18.84 0.04
CA ARG A 64 22.76 19.59 -0.72
C ARG A 64 22.39 21.05 -0.95
N GLN A 65 21.11 21.39 -0.95
CA GLN A 65 20.63 22.76 -1.16
C GLN A 65 20.65 23.58 0.13
N GLY A 66 20.48 22.95 1.30
CA GLY A 66 20.61 23.62 2.61
C GLY A 66 22.04 23.88 3.09
N LEU A 67 23.06 23.47 2.31
CA LEU A 67 24.49 23.66 2.64
C LEU A 67 25.17 24.78 1.82
N ARG A 68 24.39 25.58 1.09
CA ARG A 68 24.85 26.74 0.30
C ARG A 68 24.34 28.05 0.87
#